data_AF-A0AAV3FML0-F1
#
_entry.id   AF-A0AAV3FML0-F1
#
_cell.length_a   1.000
_cell.length_b   1.000
_cell.length_c   1.000
_cell.angle_alpha   90.00
_cell.angle_beta   90.00
_cell.angle_gamma   90.00
#
_symmetry.space_group_name_H-M   'P 1'
#
loop_
_entity.id
_entity.type
_entity.pdbx_description
1 polymer ?
#
loop_
_entity_poly.entity_id
_entity_poly.type
_entity_poly.pdbx_seq_one_letter_code
_entity_poly.pdbx_strand_id
1 'polypeptide(L)'
;MKDRAGKANKDTNTLVSAARRALAIKQEADARESLAKAVGEATKLRDGAKRDDDTGTAIDDLTTILERAAEPGKDVTVKELEDLASRVEQARKTLEQAIATQAEHAKAKRAAEEKAARERQERERQSEQQTVPDPTPPQQQQQWIPQYQSGQSGQSGQSGQSGGTGSQPGNGWSVPAPSDGNGLPGNDPGL
;
A
#
# COMPACT_ATOMS: atom_id res chain seq x y z
N MET A 1 10.06 -81.48 -18.72
CA MET A 1 10.27 -80.15 -19.36
C MET A 1 9.10 -79.18 -19.13
N LYS A 2 7.83 -79.64 -19.08
CA LYS A 2 6.65 -78.78 -18.84
C LYS A 2 6.67 -78.03 -17.48
N ASP A 3 7.14 -78.65 -16.40
CA ASP A 3 7.13 -78.03 -15.07
C ASP A 3 8.11 -76.87 -14.92
N ARG A 4 9.25 -76.94 -15.63
CA ARG A 4 10.29 -75.90 -15.61
C ARG A 4 9.83 -74.64 -16.36
N ALA A 5 9.11 -74.80 -17.48
CA ALA A 5 8.55 -73.70 -18.25
C ALA A 5 7.40 -72.99 -17.52
N GLY A 6 6.49 -73.75 -16.89
CA GLY A 6 5.41 -73.18 -16.07
C GLY A 6 5.92 -72.38 -14.88
N LYS A 7 6.96 -72.89 -14.19
CA LYS A 7 7.62 -72.16 -13.10
C LYS A 7 8.32 -70.88 -13.59
N ALA A 8 9.07 -70.95 -14.69
CA ALA A 8 9.73 -69.77 -15.26
C ALA A 8 8.73 -68.67 -15.63
N ASN A 9 7.57 -69.02 -16.20
CA ASN A 9 6.55 -68.04 -16.56
C ASN A 9 5.92 -67.35 -15.34
N LYS A 10 5.71 -68.09 -14.24
CA LYS A 10 5.24 -67.55 -12.96
C LYS A 10 6.27 -66.62 -12.32
N ASP A 11 7.54 -67.02 -12.34
CA ASP A 11 8.65 -66.22 -11.82
C ASP A 11 8.76 -64.89 -12.61
N THR A 12 8.64 -64.94 -13.94
CA THR A 12 8.63 -63.75 -14.81
C THR A 12 7.44 -62.82 -14.50
N ASN A 13 6.22 -63.33 -14.41
CA ASN A 13 5.05 -62.49 -14.10
C ASN A 13 5.15 -61.81 -12.73
N THR A 14 5.74 -62.49 -11.76
CA THR A 14 6.00 -61.94 -10.41
C THR A 14 6.99 -60.79 -10.48
N LEU A 15 8.10 -60.96 -11.21
CA LEU A 15 9.12 -59.93 -11.40
C LEU A 15 8.57 -58.70 -12.13
N VAL A 16 7.78 -58.88 -13.19
CA VAL A 16 7.15 -57.76 -13.92
C VAL A 16 6.20 -56.98 -13.01
N SER A 17 5.42 -57.69 -12.19
CA SER A 17 4.50 -57.05 -11.23
C SER A 17 5.25 -56.34 -10.10
N ALA A 18 6.40 -56.85 -9.66
CA ALA A 18 7.27 -56.18 -8.70
C ALA A 18 7.91 -54.92 -9.31
N ALA A 19 8.39 -54.99 -10.55
CA ALA A 19 8.99 -53.84 -11.25
C ALA A 19 7.99 -52.70 -11.44
N ARG A 20 6.75 -53.01 -11.82
CA ARG A 20 5.68 -51.99 -11.95
C ARG A 20 5.36 -51.32 -10.62
N ARG A 21 5.28 -52.08 -9.53
CA ARG A 21 5.07 -51.53 -8.18
C ARG A 21 6.23 -50.64 -7.74
N ALA A 22 7.46 -51.09 -7.98
CA ALA A 22 8.66 -50.30 -7.66
C ALA A 22 8.69 -48.96 -8.44
N LEU A 23 8.30 -48.98 -9.72
CA LEU A 23 8.21 -47.77 -10.52
C LEU A 23 7.16 -46.79 -9.97
N ALA A 24 5.96 -47.27 -9.63
CA ALA A 24 4.91 -46.43 -9.07
C ALA A 24 5.33 -45.78 -7.74
N ILE A 25 5.96 -46.55 -6.85
CA ILE A 25 6.50 -46.04 -5.57
C ILE A 25 7.54 -44.94 -5.82
N LYS A 26 8.44 -45.16 -6.79
CA LYS A 26 9.45 -44.15 -7.14
C LYS A 26 8.81 -42.86 -7.66
N GLN A 27 7.85 -42.97 -8.58
CA GLN A 27 7.15 -41.80 -9.13
C GLN A 27 6.42 -41.00 -8.04
N GLU A 28 5.81 -41.69 -7.09
CA GLU A 28 5.17 -41.04 -5.94
C GLU A 28 6.20 -40.34 -5.05
N ALA A 29 7.33 -40.99 -4.74
CA ALA A 29 8.40 -40.38 -3.96
C ALA A 29 8.96 -39.12 -4.63
N ASP A 30 9.25 -39.19 -5.93
CA ASP A 30 9.77 -38.07 -6.72
C ASP A 30 8.76 -36.89 -6.75
N ALA A 31 7.46 -37.17 -6.88
CA ALA A 31 6.42 -36.14 -6.85
C ALA A 31 6.23 -35.51 -5.46
N ARG A 32 6.30 -36.31 -4.39
CA ARG A 32 6.26 -35.81 -3.00
C ARG A 32 7.47 -34.94 -2.69
N GLU A 33 8.67 -35.34 -3.14
CA GLU A 33 9.89 -34.54 -2.99
C GLU A 33 9.77 -33.21 -3.74
N SER A 34 9.26 -33.24 -4.97
CA SER A 34 9.04 -32.03 -5.77
C SER A 34 8.07 -31.06 -5.10
N LEU A 35 6.96 -31.57 -4.54
CA LEU A 35 6.02 -30.77 -3.76
C LEU A 35 6.68 -30.18 -2.51
N ALA A 36 7.42 -30.98 -1.74
CA ALA A 36 8.10 -30.52 -0.52
C ALA A 36 9.10 -29.40 -0.82
N LYS A 37 9.85 -29.51 -1.93
CA LYS A 37 10.75 -28.46 -2.40
C LYS A 37 10.00 -27.17 -2.73
N ALA A 38 8.93 -27.27 -3.52
CA ALA A 38 8.10 -26.11 -3.89
C ALA A 38 7.51 -25.43 -2.64
N VAL A 39 6.97 -26.20 -1.69
CA VAL A 39 6.46 -25.71 -0.41
C VAL A 39 7.54 -25.00 0.38
N GLY A 40 8.74 -25.57 0.46
CA GLY A 40 9.87 -24.97 1.17
C GLY A 40 10.32 -23.63 0.57
N GLU A 41 10.40 -23.53 -0.75
CA GLU A 41 10.76 -22.29 -1.45
C GLU A 41 9.67 -21.21 -1.31
N ALA A 42 8.41 -21.61 -1.48
CA ALA A 42 7.25 -20.73 -1.31
C ALA A 42 7.11 -20.22 0.13
N THR A 43 7.32 -21.07 1.13
CA THR A 43 7.26 -20.69 2.55
C THR A 43 8.30 -19.62 2.87
N LYS A 44 9.55 -19.79 2.39
CA LYS A 44 10.61 -18.80 2.58
C LYS A 44 10.26 -17.45 1.96
N LEU A 45 9.69 -17.45 0.74
CA LEU A 45 9.27 -16.22 0.08
C LEU A 45 8.15 -15.54 0.87
N ARG A 46 7.14 -16.29 1.30
CA ARG A 46 6.02 -15.78 2.11
C ARG A 46 6.52 -15.15 3.41
N ASP A 47 7.38 -15.85 4.14
CA ASP A 47 7.87 -15.40 5.46
C ASP A 47 8.77 -14.16 5.35
N GLY A 48 9.44 -13.98 4.21
CA GLY A 48 10.23 -12.78 3.90
C GLY A 48 9.44 -11.61 3.32
N ALA A 49 8.19 -11.84 2.88
CA ALA A 49 7.39 -10.81 2.23
C ALA A 49 6.82 -9.82 3.25
N LYS A 50 6.92 -8.52 2.94
CA LYS A 50 6.28 -7.48 3.75
C LYS A 50 4.84 -7.27 3.28
N ARG A 51 3.88 -7.59 4.15
CA ARG A 51 2.46 -7.34 3.90
C ARG A 51 2.13 -5.85 3.79
N ASP A 52 1.42 -5.50 2.73
CA ASP A 52 0.75 -4.23 2.46
C ASP A 52 -0.38 -4.40 1.42
N ASP A 53 -0.86 -3.31 0.84
CA ASP A 53 -1.98 -3.31 -0.11
C ASP A 53 -1.65 -4.05 -1.42
N ASP A 54 -0.38 -4.06 -1.85
CA ASP A 54 0.05 -4.71 -3.09
C ASP A 54 0.25 -6.23 -2.90
N THR A 55 0.67 -6.64 -1.71
CA THR A 55 1.09 -8.03 -1.42
C THR A 55 0.11 -8.84 -0.60
N GLY A 56 -0.83 -8.19 0.11
CA GLY A 56 -1.71 -8.82 1.10
C GLY A 56 -2.44 -10.05 0.58
N THR A 57 -3.13 -9.90 -0.56
CA THR A 57 -3.90 -10.98 -1.20
C THR A 57 -3.01 -12.13 -1.67
N ALA A 58 -1.86 -11.84 -2.30
CA ALA A 58 -0.95 -12.88 -2.78
C ALA A 58 -0.35 -13.70 -1.62
N ILE A 59 -0.12 -13.08 -0.46
CA ILE A 59 0.31 -13.76 0.77
C ILE A 59 -0.80 -14.69 1.29
N ASP A 60 -2.06 -14.24 1.31
CA ASP A 60 -3.19 -15.05 1.78
C ASP A 60 -3.46 -16.25 0.86
N ASP A 61 -3.45 -16.03 -0.45
CA ASP A 61 -3.62 -17.08 -1.45
C ASP A 61 -2.52 -18.14 -1.33
N LEU A 62 -1.26 -17.69 -1.22
CA LEU A 62 -0.13 -18.60 -1.04
C LEU A 62 -0.22 -19.36 0.29
N THR A 63 -0.66 -18.71 1.38
CA THR A 63 -0.86 -19.35 2.68
C THR A 63 -1.89 -20.47 2.59
N THR A 64 -3.03 -20.20 1.96
CA THR A 64 -4.10 -21.20 1.76
C THR A 64 -3.60 -22.41 0.97
N ILE A 65 -2.80 -22.18 -0.08
CA ILE A 65 -2.24 -23.26 -0.89
C ILE A 65 -1.19 -24.05 -0.09
N LEU A 66 -0.35 -23.38 0.69
CA LEU A 66 0.68 -24.02 1.52
C LEU A 66 0.08 -24.91 2.61
N GLU A 67 -1.03 -24.50 3.24
CA GLU A 67 -1.75 -25.32 4.23
C GLU A 67 -2.22 -26.64 3.63
N ARG A 68 -2.79 -26.59 2.42
CA ARG A 68 -3.19 -27.80 1.69
C ARG A 68 -1.99 -28.65 1.25
N ALA A 69 -0.88 -28.00 0.92
CA ALA A 69 0.34 -28.66 0.44
C ALA A 69 1.21 -29.25 1.56
N ALA A 70 1.04 -28.81 2.80
CA ALA A 70 1.75 -29.36 3.96
C ALA A 70 1.22 -30.76 4.34
N GLU A 71 -0.07 -31.02 4.14
CA GLU A 71 -0.71 -32.31 4.42
C GLU A 71 -1.45 -32.86 3.20
N PRO A 72 -0.72 -33.23 2.12
CA PRO A 72 -1.34 -33.92 1.00
C PRO A 72 -1.81 -35.29 1.51
N GLY A 73 -3.11 -35.57 1.40
CA GLY A 73 -3.72 -36.79 1.91
C GLY A 73 -2.96 -38.07 1.50
N LYS A 74 -3.09 -39.15 2.28
CA LYS A 74 -2.31 -40.37 2.04
C LYS A 74 -2.66 -41.05 0.71
N ASP A 75 -3.88 -40.84 0.21
CA ASP A 75 -4.40 -41.44 -1.02
C ASP A 75 -4.27 -40.54 -2.26
N VAL A 76 -3.47 -39.47 -2.20
CA VAL A 76 -3.24 -38.61 -3.37
C VAL A 76 -2.44 -39.33 -4.44
N THR A 77 -2.86 -39.16 -5.68
CA THR A 77 -2.15 -39.68 -6.85
C THR A 77 -0.91 -38.83 -7.17
N VAL A 78 0.03 -39.41 -7.93
CA VAL A 78 1.21 -38.70 -8.47
C VAL A 78 0.80 -37.40 -9.17
N LYS A 79 -0.24 -37.47 -10.01
CA LYS A 79 -0.75 -36.31 -10.75
C LYS A 79 -1.27 -35.21 -9.81
N GLU A 80 -1.98 -35.58 -8.75
CA GLU A 80 -2.48 -34.59 -7.79
C GLU A 80 -1.36 -33.91 -6.99
N LEU A 81 -0.27 -34.66 -6.70
CA LEU A 81 0.94 -34.08 -6.10
C LEU A 81 1.63 -33.09 -7.05
N GLU A 82 1.77 -33.46 -8.33
CA GLU A 82 2.34 -32.60 -9.38
C GLU A 82 1.49 -31.33 -9.60
N ASP A 83 0.16 -31.48 -9.63
CA ASP A 83 -0.78 -30.38 -9.75
C ASP A 83 -0.69 -29.44 -8.53
N LEU A 84 -0.55 -30.00 -7.32
CA LEU A 84 -0.40 -29.20 -6.10
C LEU A 84 0.93 -28.46 -6.07
N ALA A 85 2.02 -29.12 -6.48
CA ALA A 85 3.34 -28.48 -6.60
C ALA A 85 3.31 -27.33 -7.62
N SER A 86 2.63 -27.54 -8.76
CA SER A 86 2.45 -26.51 -9.79
C SER A 86 1.66 -25.30 -9.26
N ARG A 87 0.62 -25.53 -8.45
CA ARG A 87 -0.16 -24.45 -7.81
C ARG A 87 0.64 -23.68 -6.78
N VAL A 88 1.43 -24.37 -5.95
CA VAL A 88 2.37 -23.74 -5.00
C VAL A 88 3.33 -22.82 -5.75
N GLU A 89 3.94 -23.32 -6.83
CA GLU A 89 4.90 -22.55 -7.62
C GLU A 89 4.24 -21.37 -8.36
N GLN A 90 3.03 -21.54 -8.87
CA GLN A 90 2.30 -20.44 -9.51
C GLN A 90 1.98 -19.33 -8.50
N ALA A 91 1.46 -19.69 -7.32
CA ALA A 91 1.18 -18.71 -6.27
C ALA A 91 2.46 -18.04 -5.74
N ARG A 92 3.58 -18.78 -5.67
CA ARG A 92 4.90 -18.21 -5.37
C ARG A 92 5.28 -17.13 -6.38
N LYS A 93 5.12 -17.38 -7.68
CA LYS A 93 5.39 -16.41 -8.74
C LYS A 93 4.48 -15.18 -8.66
N THR A 94 3.20 -15.38 -8.32
CA THR A 94 2.28 -14.26 -8.11
C THR A 94 2.73 -13.38 -6.94
N LEU A 95 3.17 -13.98 -5.83
CA LEU A 95 3.73 -13.23 -4.70
C LEU A 95 5.03 -12.50 -5.10
N GLU A 96 5.91 -13.15 -5.85
CA GLU A 96 7.15 -12.53 -6.36
C GLU A 96 6.86 -11.29 -7.22
N GLN A 97 5.84 -11.35 -8.08
CA GLN A 97 5.39 -10.20 -8.87
C GLN A 97 4.78 -9.10 -8.00
N ALA A 98 3.98 -9.45 -7.00
CA ALA A 98 3.41 -8.48 -6.08
C ALA A 98 4.50 -7.73 -5.28
N ILE A 99 5.53 -8.43 -4.83
CA ILE A 99 6.70 -7.84 -4.16
C ILE A 99 7.44 -6.88 -5.11
N ALA A 100 7.59 -7.24 -6.38
CA ALA A 100 8.21 -6.37 -7.38
C ALA A 100 7.39 -5.08 -7.58
N THR A 101 6.07 -5.18 -7.69
CA THR A 101 5.16 -4.02 -7.78
C THR A 101 5.26 -3.13 -6.54
N GLN A 102 5.22 -3.71 -5.34
CA GLN A 102 5.42 -3.01 -4.08
C GLN A 102 6.73 -2.21 -4.08
N ALA A 103 7.82 -2.82 -4.56
CA ALA A 103 9.12 -2.15 -4.62
C ALA A 103 9.10 -0.95 -5.58
N GLU A 104 8.43 -1.05 -6.72
CA GLU A 104 8.28 0.05 -7.67
C GLU A 104 7.40 1.18 -7.12
N HIS A 105 6.28 0.85 -6.47
CA HIS A 105 5.44 1.85 -5.80
C HIS A 105 6.20 2.58 -4.68
N ALA A 106 7.00 1.85 -3.90
CA ALA A 106 7.85 2.46 -2.87
C ALA A 106 8.92 3.39 -3.47
N LYS A 107 9.52 3.04 -4.62
CA LYS A 107 10.44 3.93 -5.34
C LYS A 107 9.74 5.17 -5.86
N ALA A 108 8.57 5.01 -6.50
CA ALA A 108 7.79 6.13 -7.03
C ALA A 108 7.38 7.12 -5.93
N LYS A 109 6.93 6.61 -4.77
CA LYS A 109 6.58 7.44 -3.62
C LYS A 109 7.79 8.23 -3.09
N ARG A 110 8.95 7.57 -2.94
CA ARG A 110 10.18 8.27 -2.51
C ARG A 110 10.61 9.35 -3.50
N ALA A 111 10.51 9.09 -4.81
CA ALA A 111 10.83 10.09 -5.82
C ALA A 111 9.88 11.31 -5.78
N ALA A 112 8.58 11.07 -5.55
CA ALA A 112 7.60 12.14 -5.39
C ALA A 112 7.85 12.97 -4.12
N GLU A 113 8.17 12.31 -3.00
CA GLU A 113 8.53 12.97 -1.75
C GLU A 113 9.81 13.80 -1.89
N GLU A 114 10.82 13.29 -2.61
CA GLU A 114 12.05 14.04 -2.90
C GLU A 114 11.79 15.27 -3.76
N LYS A 115 10.97 15.14 -4.81
CA LYS A 115 10.57 16.28 -5.65
C LYS A 115 9.83 17.34 -4.83
N ALA A 116 8.87 16.93 -4.00
CA ALA A 116 8.13 17.83 -3.12
C ALA A 116 9.01 18.49 -2.05
N ALA A 117 10.04 17.79 -1.56
CA ALA A 117 11.02 18.36 -0.63
C ALA A 117 11.88 19.43 -1.30
N ARG A 118 12.34 19.20 -2.54
CA ARG A 118 13.11 20.17 -3.33
C ARG A 118 12.30 21.44 -3.62
N GLU A 119 11.04 21.29 -4.04
CA GLU A 119 10.14 22.43 -4.30
C GLU A 119 9.87 23.25 -3.03
N ARG A 120 9.68 22.58 -1.88
CA ARG A 120 9.55 23.27 -0.59
C ARG A 120 10.81 24.08 -0.24
N GLN A 121 11.99 23.48 -0.40
CA GLN A 121 13.26 24.18 -0.13
C GLN A 121 13.45 25.39 -1.06
N GLU A 122 13.07 25.27 -2.34
CA GLU A 122 13.13 26.40 -3.27
C GLU A 122 12.17 27.52 -2.88
N ARG A 123 10.93 27.17 -2.49
CA ARG A 123 9.94 28.14 -2.03
C ARG A 123 10.38 28.85 -0.74
N GLU A 124 10.98 28.14 0.20
CA GLU A 124 11.57 28.72 1.41
C GLU A 124 12.67 29.73 1.04
N ARG A 125 13.61 29.35 0.16
CA ARG A 125 14.67 30.27 -0.32
C ARG A 125 14.13 31.49 -1.07
N GLN A 126 13.05 31.35 -1.83
CA GLN A 126 12.40 32.49 -2.50
C GLN A 126 11.70 33.40 -1.48
N SER A 127 11.06 32.82 -0.46
CA SER A 127 10.42 33.60 0.60
C SER A 127 11.44 34.40 1.42
N GLU A 128 12.59 33.81 1.79
CA GLU A 128 13.68 34.51 2.48
C GLU A 128 14.26 35.68 1.67
N GLN A 129 14.29 35.58 0.33
CA GLN A 129 14.72 36.68 -0.53
C GLN A 129 13.65 37.78 -0.68
N GLN A 130 12.36 37.47 -0.51
CA GLN A 130 11.27 38.43 -0.59
C GLN A 130 10.96 39.14 0.74
N THR A 131 11.33 38.57 1.90
CA THR A 131 11.37 39.30 3.18
C THR A 131 12.64 40.17 3.26
N VAL A 132 12.67 41.25 2.49
CA VAL A 132 13.50 42.40 2.86
C VAL A 132 12.76 43.08 4.03
N PRO A 133 13.36 43.25 5.22
CA PRO A 133 12.66 43.91 6.32
C PRO A 133 12.25 45.31 5.88
N ASP A 134 10.94 45.59 5.95
CA ASP A 134 10.40 46.93 5.78
C ASP A 134 11.16 47.86 6.75
N PRO A 135 11.78 48.96 6.27
CA PRO A 135 12.46 49.88 7.16
C PRO A 135 11.41 50.52 8.06
N THR A 136 11.32 50.00 9.29
CA THR A 136 10.41 50.51 10.32
C THR A 136 10.64 52.02 10.46
N PRO A 137 9.64 52.88 10.19
CA PRO A 137 9.82 54.31 10.40
C PRO A 137 10.05 54.57 11.90
N PRO A 138 11.03 55.39 12.29
CA PRO A 138 11.35 55.62 13.69
C PRO A 138 10.11 56.20 14.39
N GLN A 139 9.57 55.46 15.36
CA GLN A 139 8.56 56.00 16.27
C GLN A 139 9.19 57.18 17.01
N GLN A 140 8.76 58.39 16.64
CA GLN A 140 9.00 59.57 17.46
C GLN A 140 8.36 59.34 18.82
N GLN A 141 9.19 59.29 19.85
CA GLN A 141 8.78 59.20 21.25
C GLN A 141 7.95 60.44 21.59
N GLN A 142 6.63 60.31 21.54
CA GLN A 142 5.74 61.33 22.09
C GLN A 142 5.78 61.21 23.62
N GLN A 143 6.33 62.26 24.23
CA GLN A 143 6.42 62.44 25.67
C GLN A 143 5.00 62.64 26.22
N TRP A 144 4.53 61.70 27.05
CA TRP A 144 3.26 61.81 27.73
C TRP A 144 3.33 62.90 28.82
N ILE A 145 2.60 63.99 28.63
CA ILE A 145 2.32 64.97 29.67
C ILE A 145 1.01 64.54 30.35
N PRO A 146 0.98 64.24 31.66
CA PRO A 146 -0.25 63.85 32.35
C PRO A 146 -1.10 65.10 32.65
N GLN A 147 -2.20 65.27 31.93
CA GLN A 147 -3.17 66.32 32.21
C GLN A 147 -4.33 65.76 33.04
N TYR A 148 -4.40 66.19 34.31
CA TYR A 148 -5.52 65.99 35.21
C TYR A 148 -6.72 66.84 34.75
N GLN A 149 -7.93 66.25 34.61
CA GLN A 149 -9.20 66.92 34.97
C GLN A 149 -10.42 65.98 35.00
N SER A 150 -10.93 65.75 36.21
CA SER A 150 -12.33 65.80 36.67
C SER A 150 -13.48 65.22 35.81
N GLY A 151 -14.08 64.13 36.29
CA GLY A 151 -15.35 64.16 37.02
C GLY A 151 -16.68 64.50 36.30
N GLN A 152 -17.52 63.46 36.15
CA GLN A 152 -18.91 63.37 36.66
C GLN A 152 -20.14 63.75 35.77
N SER A 153 -20.84 62.68 35.35
CA SER A 153 -22.31 62.42 35.42
C SER A 153 -23.31 62.92 34.35
N GLY A 154 -24.27 62.02 34.02
CA GLY A 154 -25.59 62.25 33.40
C GLY A 154 -25.83 61.44 32.10
N GLN A 155 -26.45 60.24 32.09
CA GLN A 155 -27.91 59.94 32.06
C GLN A 155 -28.55 60.40 30.71
N SER A 156 -29.24 59.63 29.83
CA SER A 156 -30.08 58.41 29.92
C SER A 156 -30.53 57.91 28.52
N GLY A 157 -30.86 56.60 28.39
CA GLY A 157 -31.93 56.04 27.52
C GLY A 157 -31.50 55.35 26.21
N GLN A 158 -31.21 54.04 26.13
CA GLN A 158 -32.07 52.83 26.11
C GLN A 158 -32.66 52.44 24.73
N SER A 159 -32.08 51.41 24.09
CA SER A 159 -32.73 50.18 23.58
C SER A 159 -32.02 49.60 22.33
N GLY A 160 -31.94 48.27 22.23
CA GLY A 160 -31.66 47.56 20.97
C GLY A 160 -30.57 46.50 21.04
N GLN A 161 -30.94 45.27 20.74
CA GLN A 161 -30.15 44.04 20.79
C GLN A 161 -28.96 44.00 19.81
N SER A 162 -28.03 43.07 20.08
CA SER A 162 -27.33 42.19 19.11
C SER A 162 -25.82 42.40 18.94
N GLY A 163 -25.07 41.30 19.10
CA GLY A 163 -23.87 41.02 18.32
C GLY A 163 -22.57 41.68 18.78
N GLY A 164 -21.90 41.09 19.76
CA GLY A 164 -20.50 41.41 20.03
C GLY A 164 -19.59 40.86 18.93
N THR A 165 -19.18 41.72 18.00
CA THR A 165 -17.94 41.54 17.23
C THR A 165 -17.09 42.79 17.41
N GLY A 166 -16.17 42.72 18.37
CA GLY A 166 -15.13 43.73 18.55
C GLY A 166 -14.13 43.66 17.41
N SER A 167 -13.98 44.77 16.70
CA SER A 167 -12.99 44.98 15.66
C SER A 167 -11.57 45.02 16.25
N GLN A 168 -10.63 44.36 15.58
CA GLN A 168 -9.22 44.73 15.57
C GLN A 168 -8.76 44.85 14.10
N PRO A 169 -7.86 45.80 13.75
CA PRO A 169 -7.58 46.18 12.38
C PRO A 169 -6.43 45.38 11.76
N GLY A 170 -6.54 45.12 10.45
CA GLY A 170 -5.41 45.09 9.51
C GLY A 170 -4.62 43.79 9.36
N ASN A 171 -5.02 42.95 8.40
CA ASN A 171 -4.20 42.44 7.27
C ASN A 171 -4.96 41.31 6.56
N GLY A 172 -5.75 41.72 5.55
CA GLY A 172 -6.70 40.86 4.84
C GLY A 172 -6.03 39.92 3.84
N TRP A 173 -6.10 38.62 4.14
CA TRP A 173 -6.14 37.59 3.11
C TRP A 173 -7.60 37.49 2.63
N SER A 174 -7.89 38.01 1.45
CA SER A 174 -9.22 37.87 0.85
C SER A 174 -9.43 36.41 0.43
N VAL A 175 -10.32 35.74 1.14
CA VAL A 175 -10.86 34.43 0.72
C VAL A 175 -11.92 34.71 -0.36
N PRO A 176 -11.85 34.11 -1.56
CA PRO A 176 -12.91 34.28 -2.55
C PRO A 176 -14.20 33.65 -2.04
N ALA A 177 -15.32 34.38 -2.16
CA ALA A 177 -16.64 33.86 -1.84
C ALA A 177 -17.02 32.72 -2.80
N PRO A 178 -17.73 31.68 -2.34
CA PRO A 178 -18.25 30.64 -3.22
C PRO A 178 -19.24 31.27 -4.21
N SER A 179 -19.09 30.98 -5.49
CA SER A 179 -20.03 31.38 -6.52
C SER A 179 -21.37 30.67 -6.26
N ASP A 180 -22.36 31.41 -5.77
CA ASP A 180 -23.74 30.96 -5.77
C ASP A 180 -24.20 30.81 -7.23
N GLY A 181 -24.29 29.55 -7.67
CA GLY A 181 -24.81 29.22 -8.99
C GLY A 181 -26.24 29.73 -9.16
N ASN A 182 -26.42 30.70 -10.05
CA ASN A 182 -27.51 30.74 -11.02
C ASN A 182 -27.34 31.96 -11.94
N GLY A 183 -26.91 31.70 -13.18
CA GLY A 183 -26.85 32.72 -14.21
C GLY A 183 -26.23 32.22 -15.50
N LEU A 184 -26.85 31.26 -16.18
CA LEU A 184 -26.71 31.18 -17.64
C LEU A 184 -27.39 32.43 -18.23
N PRO A 185 -26.76 33.10 -19.21
CA PRO A 185 -27.00 32.71 -20.60
C PRO A 185 -25.71 32.58 -21.43
N GLY A 186 -25.82 31.77 -22.49
CA GLY A 186 -24.70 31.19 -23.21
C GLY A 186 -23.93 32.08 -24.18
N ASN A 187 -22.86 31.49 -24.72
CA ASN A 187 -22.74 31.30 -26.16
C ASN A 187 -21.67 30.23 -26.44
N ASP A 188 -22.10 29.09 -27.00
CA ASP A 188 -21.27 28.35 -27.96
C ASP A 188 -21.41 29.13 -29.29
N PRO A 189 -20.30 29.59 -29.86
CA PRO A 189 -20.01 29.10 -31.21
C PRO A 189 -18.52 28.77 -31.37
N GLY A 190 -18.26 27.60 -31.93
CA GLY A 190 -16.92 27.11 -32.22
C GLY A 190 -16.03 28.05 -33.05
N LEU A 191 -14.72 27.86 -32.85
CA LEU A 191 -13.61 28.06 -33.78
C LEU A 191 -12.44 27.18 -33.30
#